data_AF-A0A4Y2NPG0-F1
#
_entry.id   AF-A0A4Y2NPG0-F1
#
_cell.length_a   1.000
_cell.length_b   1.000
_cell.length_c   1.000
_cell.angle_alpha   90.00
_cell.angle_beta   90.00
_cell.angle_gamma   90.00
#
_symmetry.space_group_name_H-M   'P 1'
#
loop_
_entity.id
_entity.type
_entity.pdbx_description
1 polymer ?
#
loop_
_entity_poly.entity_id
_entity_poly.type
_entity_poly.pdbx_seq_one_letter_code
_entity_poly.pdbx_strand_id
1 'polypeptide(L)'
;MQKLSKETEEEKKILREKDRINHAKHRLKQKGKKHHHISSSSKAFGNNQALGKAISRAKNNLPNSPNKRVAVIQKLASQFYLLKTTQVGHSWRDDRLSAFLKSVHKLDLSKLLHVSMDGPNINWKFYDHLQDINELNLPKTCKMEFPEPDDLLNFKLIISPDEGFYRGGSFTFSFRVSPNYPHEPPKVKCETMVYHPNIDLEGNVCLNILREDWKPVLTINSIVYGLQYLFLEPNPEDPLNKEAAEVLQNNRRLFEQNVRKAMNGGYIGSTCFERCLK
;
A
#
# COMPACT_ATOMS: atom_id res chain seq x y z
N MET A 1 -22.71 24.37 -25.49
CA MET A 1 -21.70 23.75 -26.40
C MET A 1 -20.27 24.13 -26.01
N GLN A 2 -19.80 23.79 -24.81
CA GLN A 2 -18.41 24.11 -24.35
C GLN A 2 -17.69 22.95 -23.63
N LYS A 3 -18.32 21.79 -23.42
CA LYS A 3 -17.66 20.60 -22.83
C LYS A 3 -16.93 19.73 -23.87
N LEU A 4 -17.43 19.66 -25.11
CA LEU A 4 -16.84 18.81 -26.17
C LEU A 4 -15.50 19.30 -26.74
N SER A 5 -15.03 20.53 -26.44
CA SER A 5 -13.77 21.06 -26.99
C SER A 5 -12.57 20.90 -26.06
N LYS A 6 -12.75 20.48 -24.81
CA LYS A 6 -11.64 20.30 -23.85
C LYS A 6 -11.04 18.90 -23.93
N GLU A 7 -11.88 17.87 -24.13
CA GLU A 7 -11.43 16.48 -24.31
C GLU A 7 -10.49 16.34 -25.52
N THR A 8 -10.75 17.10 -26.60
CA THR A 8 -9.92 17.06 -27.81
C THR A 8 -8.57 17.76 -27.69
N GLU A 9 -8.38 18.71 -26.75
CA GLU A 9 -7.06 19.33 -26.52
C GLU A 9 -6.19 18.53 -25.57
N GLU A 10 -6.79 17.86 -24.59
CA GLU A 10 -6.08 16.97 -23.67
C GLU A 10 -5.53 15.75 -24.42
N GLU A 11 -6.32 15.16 -25.32
CA GLU A 11 -5.91 14.07 -26.19
C GLU A 11 -4.78 14.48 -27.15
N LYS A 12 -4.86 15.68 -27.74
CA LYS A 12 -3.78 16.23 -28.58
C LYS A 12 -2.50 16.46 -27.79
N LYS A 13 -2.60 16.86 -26.51
CA LYS A 13 -1.46 17.06 -25.62
C LYS A 13 -0.77 15.72 -25.29
N ILE A 14 -1.56 14.69 -25.04
CA ILE A 14 -1.08 13.31 -24.82
C ILE A 14 -0.42 12.76 -26.08
N LEU A 15 -1.00 12.99 -27.26
CA LEU A 15 -0.45 12.50 -28.53
C LEU A 15 0.90 13.17 -28.86
N ARG A 16 1.00 14.49 -28.68
CA ARG A 16 2.28 15.23 -28.86
C ARG A 16 3.36 14.75 -27.90
N GLU A 17 3.01 14.39 -26.67
CA GLU A 17 3.96 13.89 -25.69
C GLU A 17 4.40 12.45 -26.01
N LYS A 18 3.48 11.59 -26.49
CA LYS A 18 3.82 10.26 -27.01
C LYS A 18 4.80 10.34 -28.18
N ASP A 19 4.61 11.27 -29.10
CA ASP A 19 5.51 11.48 -30.24
C ASP A 19 6.90 11.98 -29.81
N ARG A 20 6.95 12.89 -28.83
CA ARG A 20 8.21 13.35 -28.22
C ARG A 20 8.98 12.20 -27.56
N ILE A 21 8.29 11.34 -26.81
CA ILE A 21 8.88 10.17 -26.15
C ILE A 21 9.37 9.15 -27.18
N ASN A 22 8.62 8.89 -28.24
CA ASN A 22 9.01 7.96 -29.29
C ASN A 22 10.22 8.48 -30.08
N HIS A 23 10.27 9.77 -30.38
CA HIS A 23 11.41 10.40 -31.02
C HIS A 23 12.65 10.42 -30.11
N ALA A 24 12.48 10.62 -28.79
CA ALA A 24 13.56 10.51 -27.80
C ALA A 24 14.09 9.06 -27.69
N LYS A 25 13.20 8.05 -27.68
CA LYS A 25 13.57 6.62 -27.72
C LYS A 25 14.34 6.28 -29.00
N HIS A 26 13.92 6.79 -30.16
CA HIS A 26 14.62 6.58 -31.42
C HIS A 26 16.01 7.24 -31.40
N ARG A 27 16.14 8.46 -30.86
CA ARG A 27 17.44 9.14 -30.66
C ARG A 27 18.37 8.41 -29.69
N LEU A 28 17.84 7.82 -28.62
CA LEU A 28 18.62 6.99 -27.69
C LEU A 28 19.09 5.69 -28.34
N LYS A 29 18.24 5.06 -29.18
CA LYS A 29 18.58 3.86 -29.96
C LYS A 29 19.64 4.14 -31.03
N GLN A 30 19.62 5.34 -31.64
CA GLN A 30 20.64 5.82 -32.58
C GLN A 30 21.95 6.22 -31.86
N LYS A 31 21.88 6.85 -30.67
CA LYS A 31 23.06 7.11 -29.82
C LYS A 31 23.70 5.83 -29.29
N GLY A 32 22.92 4.78 -29.08
CA GLY A 32 23.41 3.44 -28.75
C GLY A 32 24.20 2.76 -29.88
N LYS A 33 24.04 3.19 -31.14
CA LYS A 33 24.79 2.65 -32.29
C LYS A 33 26.10 3.39 -32.60
N LYS A 34 26.29 4.64 -32.13
CA LYS A 34 27.50 5.43 -32.40
C LYS A 34 28.55 5.43 -31.28
N HIS A 35 28.25 4.86 -30.11
CA HIS A 35 29.19 4.74 -28.99
C HIS A 35 29.51 3.27 -28.67
N HIS A 36 29.94 2.51 -29.66
CA HIS A 36 30.76 1.32 -29.44
C HIS A 36 32.23 1.73 -29.50
N HIS A 37 32.65 2.49 -28.50
CA HIS A 37 34.00 2.47 -27.91
C HIS A 37 34.02 3.58 -26.85
N ILE A 38 34.37 3.22 -25.61
CA ILE A 38 34.53 4.05 -24.40
C ILE A 38 33.31 4.05 -23.42
N SER A 39 33.32 3.03 -22.55
CA SER A 39 33.06 3.07 -21.09
C SER A 39 31.64 2.97 -20.48
N SER A 40 30.85 1.99 -20.91
CA SER A 40 29.78 1.42 -20.05
C SER A 40 30.33 0.84 -18.72
N SER A 41 31.60 0.44 -18.68
CA SER A 41 32.26 -0.12 -17.50
C SER A 41 32.64 0.91 -16.40
N SER A 42 32.96 2.16 -16.73
CA SER A 42 33.36 3.17 -15.71
C SER A 42 32.17 3.70 -14.89
N LYS A 43 31.01 3.92 -15.54
CA LYS A 43 29.78 4.29 -14.82
C LYS A 43 29.24 3.14 -13.96
N ALA A 44 29.32 1.91 -14.46
CA ALA A 44 29.02 0.70 -13.71
C ALA A 44 29.90 0.56 -12.46
N PHE A 45 31.21 0.80 -12.59
CA PHE A 45 32.17 0.74 -11.49
C PHE A 45 31.92 1.82 -10.42
N GLY A 46 31.62 3.07 -10.83
CA GLY A 46 31.28 4.15 -9.91
C GLY A 46 29.99 3.90 -9.10
N ASN A 47 28.96 3.35 -9.76
CA ASN A 47 27.70 2.98 -9.10
C ASN A 47 27.88 1.81 -8.12
N ASN A 48 28.73 0.83 -8.45
CA ASN A 48 29.10 -0.27 -7.56
C ASN A 48 29.81 0.21 -6.29
N GLN A 49 30.71 1.19 -6.42
CA GLN A 49 31.46 1.74 -5.29
C GLN A 49 30.57 2.60 -4.37
N ALA A 50 29.62 3.34 -4.94
CA ALA A 50 28.64 4.11 -4.19
C ALA A 50 27.69 3.20 -3.39
N LEU A 51 27.18 2.14 -4.00
CA LEU A 51 26.34 1.15 -3.33
C LEU A 51 27.11 0.42 -2.21
N GLY A 52 28.36 0.02 -2.46
CA GLY A 52 29.22 -0.58 -1.42
C GLY A 52 29.44 0.35 -0.22
N LYS A 53 29.63 1.65 -0.44
CA LYS A 53 29.73 2.66 0.62
C LYS A 53 28.40 2.85 1.37
N ALA A 54 27.27 2.82 0.66
CA ALA A 54 25.93 2.92 1.27
C ALA A 54 25.61 1.72 2.15
N ILE A 55 25.94 0.51 1.69
CA ILE A 55 25.82 -0.75 2.44
C ILE A 55 26.71 -0.71 3.70
N SER A 56 27.97 -0.30 3.57
CA SER A 56 28.91 -0.18 4.69
C SER A 56 28.44 0.83 5.74
N ARG A 57 27.84 1.95 5.32
CA ARG A 57 27.24 2.94 6.24
C ARG A 57 26.00 2.41 6.95
N ALA A 58 25.12 1.71 6.23
CA ALA A 58 23.91 1.14 6.79
C ALA A 58 24.22 0.05 7.84
N LYS A 59 25.27 -0.76 7.61
CA LYS A 59 25.70 -1.79 8.57
C LYS A 59 25.95 -1.26 9.98
N ASN A 60 26.45 -0.03 10.07
CA ASN A 60 26.89 0.56 11.34
C ASN A 60 25.87 1.56 11.93
N ASN A 61 24.86 1.99 11.17
CA ASN A 61 23.93 3.08 11.54
C ASN A 61 22.48 2.81 11.09
N LEU A 62 21.95 1.62 11.35
CA LEU A 62 20.51 1.35 11.13
C LEU A 62 19.67 2.17 12.12
N PRO A 63 18.62 2.89 11.67
CA PRO A 63 17.73 3.67 12.55
C PRO A 63 17.17 2.79 13.66
N ASN A 64 16.86 3.28 14.86
CA ASN A 64 16.24 2.40 15.88
C ASN A 64 14.75 2.08 15.63
N SER A 65 14.07 2.91 14.86
CA SER A 65 12.65 2.72 14.49
C SER A 65 12.51 1.59 13.46
N PRO A 66 11.63 0.59 13.68
CA PRO A 66 11.42 -0.52 12.76
C PRO A 66 11.04 -0.06 11.34
N ASN A 67 10.06 0.85 11.21
CA ASN A 67 9.63 1.38 9.92
C ASN A 67 10.79 2.06 9.16
N LYS A 68 11.66 2.78 9.89
CA LYS A 68 12.84 3.43 9.29
C LYS A 68 13.93 2.41 8.93
N ARG A 69 14.10 1.31 9.70
CA ARG A 69 15.03 0.22 9.35
C ARG A 69 14.61 -0.48 8.07
N VAL A 70 13.34 -0.86 8.00
CA VAL A 70 12.75 -1.52 6.83
C VAL A 70 12.91 -0.65 5.57
N ALA A 71 12.59 0.65 5.67
CA ALA A 71 12.76 1.58 4.55
C ALA A 71 14.22 1.69 4.07
N VAL A 72 15.20 1.68 4.99
CA VAL A 72 16.63 1.72 4.63
C VAL A 72 17.08 0.41 3.95
N ILE A 73 16.67 -0.73 4.49
CA ILE A 73 17.00 -2.05 3.93
C ILE A 73 16.38 -2.22 2.54
N GLN A 74 15.11 -1.84 2.38
CA GLN A 74 14.40 -1.87 1.10
C GLN A 74 15.05 -0.93 0.07
N LYS A 75 15.41 0.30 0.45
CA LYS A 75 16.09 1.23 -0.45
C LYS A 75 17.42 0.67 -0.98
N LEU A 76 18.17 -0.04 -0.14
CA LEU A 76 19.42 -0.69 -0.54
C LEU A 76 19.16 -1.90 -1.46
N ALA A 77 18.13 -2.69 -1.18
CA ALA A 77 17.72 -3.81 -2.03
C ALA A 77 17.26 -3.34 -3.42
N SER A 78 16.44 -2.28 -3.50
CA SER A 78 15.98 -1.71 -4.77
C SER A 78 17.11 -1.06 -5.59
N GLN A 79 18.05 -0.38 -4.94
CA GLN A 79 19.24 0.16 -5.62
C GLN A 79 20.13 -0.95 -6.20
N PHE A 80 20.26 -2.08 -5.50
CA PHE A 80 20.99 -3.25 -6.00
C PHE A 80 20.28 -3.87 -7.22
N TYR A 81 18.95 -3.95 -7.20
CA TYR A 81 18.14 -4.44 -8.33
C TYR A 81 18.31 -3.57 -9.60
N LEU A 82 18.25 -2.25 -9.45
CA LEU A 82 18.50 -1.30 -10.55
C LEU A 82 19.90 -1.47 -11.15
N LEU A 83 20.90 -1.78 -10.33
CA LEU A 83 22.24 -2.09 -10.82
C LEU A 83 22.34 -3.42 -11.57
N LYS A 84 21.65 -4.47 -11.11
CA LYS A 84 21.63 -5.78 -11.79
C LYS A 84 20.88 -5.73 -13.11
N THR A 85 19.74 -5.03 -13.18
CA THR A 85 18.90 -4.98 -14.39
C THR A 85 19.45 -4.06 -15.48
N THR A 86 20.26 -3.06 -15.12
CA THR A 86 20.94 -2.18 -16.10
C THR A 86 22.24 -2.76 -16.66
N GLN A 87 22.75 -3.86 -16.10
CA GLN A 87 23.97 -4.53 -16.57
C GLN A 87 23.63 -5.93 -17.06
N VAL A 88 23.27 -6.04 -18.34
CA VAL A 88 23.17 -7.33 -19.02
C VAL A 88 24.58 -7.93 -19.14
N GLY A 89 24.80 -9.04 -18.46
CA GLY A 89 25.91 -9.95 -18.73
C GLY A 89 27.23 -9.58 -18.08
N HIS A 90 27.38 -9.85 -16.78
CA HIS A 90 28.58 -10.49 -16.23
C HIS A 90 28.21 -11.15 -14.90
N SER A 91 28.73 -12.36 -14.69
CA SER A 91 28.54 -13.19 -13.49
C SER A 91 28.91 -12.38 -12.23
N TRP A 92 27.89 -11.94 -11.49
CA TRP A 92 28.06 -11.47 -10.14
C TRP A 92 28.18 -12.70 -9.23
N ARG A 93 29.38 -12.98 -8.72
CA ARG A 93 29.54 -13.94 -7.61
C ARG A 93 28.93 -13.34 -6.34
N ASP A 94 28.05 -14.13 -5.76
CA ASP A 94 26.94 -13.80 -4.85
C ASP A 94 27.36 -13.54 -3.38
N ASP A 95 28.66 -13.37 -3.08
CA ASP A 95 29.12 -13.58 -1.71
C ASP A 95 28.99 -12.34 -0.80
N ARG A 96 29.04 -11.11 -1.34
CA ARG A 96 29.12 -9.88 -0.52
C ARG A 96 27.78 -9.33 -0.04
N LEU A 97 26.72 -9.44 -0.85
CA LEU A 97 25.36 -9.05 -0.44
C LEU A 97 24.73 -10.15 0.42
N SER A 98 24.94 -11.42 0.06
CA SER A 98 24.60 -12.57 0.92
C SER A 98 25.27 -12.44 2.28
N ALA A 99 26.58 -12.12 2.34
CA ALA A 99 27.27 -11.84 3.61
C ALA A 99 26.77 -10.58 4.34
N PHE A 100 26.31 -9.55 3.63
CA PHE A 100 25.73 -8.35 4.25
C PHE A 100 24.36 -8.65 4.88
N LEU A 101 23.43 -9.24 4.13
CA LEU A 101 22.13 -9.70 4.62
C LEU A 101 22.32 -10.69 5.79
N LYS A 102 23.31 -11.59 5.68
CA LYS A 102 23.72 -12.50 6.76
C LYS A 102 24.39 -11.79 7.94
N SER A 103 24.88 -10.56 7.81
CA SER A 103 25.45 -9.78 8.93
C SER A 103 24.44 -8.84 9.60
N VAL A 104 23.27 -8.64 8.98
CA VAL A 104 22.10 -7.95 9.57
C VAL A 104 21.33 -8.89 10.53
N HIS A 105 21.88 -10.09 10.81
CA HIS A 105 21.40 -11.21 11.66
C HIS A 105 21.04 -10.92 13.13
N LYS A 106 20.71 -9.68 13.49
CA LYS A 106 19.81 -9.40 14.63
C LYS A 106 18.36 -9.17 14.22
N LEU A 107 18.08 -9.08 12.92
CA LEU A 107 16.75 -9.21 12.34
C LEU A 107 16.79 -10.46 11.47
N ASP A 108 16.06 -11.48 11.89
CA ASP A 108 15.99 -12.76 11.20
C ASP A 108 15.16 -12.59 9.91
N LEU A 109 15.80 -12.03 8.88
CA LEU A 109 15.17 -11.83 7.57
C LEU A 109 14.68 -13.16 6.97
N SER A 110 15.17 -14.31 7.41
CA SER A 110 14.65 -15.62 6.98
C SER A 110 13.26 -15.93 7.54
N LYS A 111 12.95 -15.45 8.75
CA LYS A 111 11.60 -15.50 9.35
C LYS A 111 10.67 -14.43 8.81
N LEU A 112 11.23 -13.27 8.43
CA LEU A 112 10.51 -12.16 7.78
C LEU A 112 10.16 -12.43 6.31
N LEU A 113 10.86 -13.38 5.67
CA LEU A 113 10.71 -13.65 4.23
C LEU A 113 10.08 -15.01 3.90
N HIS A 114 10.12 -16.05 4.75
CA HIS A 114 9.79 -17.42 4.31
C HIS A 114 10.47 -17.80 2.96
N VAL A 115 11.66 -17.26 2.68
CA VAL A 115 12.41 -17.55 1.44
C VAL A 115 13.58 -18.45 1.81
N SER A 116 13.52 -19.70 1.33
CA SER A 116 14.72 -20.52 1.18
C SER A 116 15.69 -19.76 0.27
N MET A 117 16.88 -19.42 0.78
CA MET A 117 17.93 -18.75 -0.01
C MET A 117 18.70 -19.72 -0.92
N ASP A 118 18.31 -21.00 -0.93
CA ASP A 118 18.89 -22.02 -1.80
C ASP A 118 17.92 -22.29 -2.97
N GLY A 119 18.15 -21.63 -4.11
CA GLY A 119 17.53 -21.98 -5.39
C GLY A 119 17.15 -20.81 -6.31
N PRO A 120 16.94 -21.07 -7.62
CA PRO A 120 16.72 -20.05 -8.66
C PRO A 120 15.32 -19.38 -8.64
N ASN A 121 14.49 -19.62 -7.62
CA ASN A 121 13.14 -19.06 -7.51
C ASN A 121 13.03 -18.13 -6.30
N ILE A 122 13.56 -16.93 -6.43
CA ILE A 122 13.25 -15.82 -5.52
C ILE A 122 11.84 -15.32 -5.88
N ASN A 123 10.86 -15.49 -4.99
CA ASN A 123 9.50 -14.98 -5.20
C ASN A 123 9.45 -13.45 -5.05
N TRP A 124 9.82 -12.76 -6.13
CA TRP A 124 9.93 -11.30 -6.20
C TRP A 124 8.58 -10.56 -6.06
N LYS A 125 7.44 -11.28 -6.17
CA LYS A 125 6.11 -10.68 -5.96
C LYS A 125 5.99 -10.05 -4.57
N PHE A 126 6.59 -10.66 -3.55
CA PHE A 126 6.62 -10.17 -2.17
C PHE A 126 7.19 -8.74 -2.03
N TYR A 127 8.19 -8.37 -2.85
CA TYR A 127 8.78 -7.02 -2.81
C TYR A 127 7.85 -5.94 -3.40
N ASP A 128 7.01 -6.31 -4.36
CA ASP A 128 5.99 -5.41 -4.94
C ASP A 128 4.87 -5.11 -3.91
N HIS A 129 4.53 -6.10 -3.07
CA HIS A 129 3.56 -5.95 -1.97
C HIS A 129 4.06 -4.95 -0.92
N LEU A 130 5.36 -4.97 -0.65
CA LEU A 130 5.99 -4.10 0.34
C LEU A 130 6.19 -2.66 -0.17
N GLN A 131 6.33 -2.44 -1.48
CA GLN A 131 6.32 -1.09 -2.03
C GLN A 131 4.96 -0.41 -1.85
N ASP A 132 3.86 -1.14 -2.08
CA ASP A 132 2.51 -0.60 -1.90
C ASP A 132 2.27 -0.11 -0.46
N ILE A 133 2.75 -0.86 0.54
CA ILE A 133 2.66 -0.50 1.97
C ILE A 133 3.61 0.65 2.34
N ASN A 134 4.76 0.79 1.69
CA ASN A 134 5.76 1.81 2.04
C ASN A 134 5.53 3.15 1.30
N GLU A 135 4.77 3.14 0.20
CA GLU A 135 4.39 4.34 -0.58
C GLU A 135 2.97 4.83 -0.24
N LEU A 136 2.45 4.48 0.95
CA LEU A 136 1.12 4.91 1.38
C LEU A 136 1.10 6.41 1.71
N ASN A 137 0.47 7.19 0.85
CA ASN A 137 0.04 8.54 1.16
C ASN A 137 -1.28 8.47 1.92
N LEU A 138 -1.19 8.20 3.23
CA LEU A 138 -2.36 8.10 4.10
C LEU A 138 -3.00 9.48 4.29
N PRO A 139 -4.35 9.56 4.21
CA PRO A 139 -5.10 10.71 4.70
C PRO A 139 -4.73 11.04 6.15
N LYS A 140 -4.86 12.31 6.56
CA LYS A 140 -4.56 12.74 7.94
C LYS A 140 -5.44 12.04 9.00
N THR A 141 -6.60 11.58 8.57
CA THR A 141 -7.57 10.83 9.38
C THR A 141 -7.22 9.34 9.50
N CYS A 142 -6.17 8.86 8.84
CA CYS A 142 -5.79 7.45 8.80
C CYS A 142 -4.40 7.24 9.42
N LYS A 143 -4.26 6.20 10.23
CA LYS A 143 -2.99 5.77 10.83
C LYS A 143 -2.84 4.26 10.66
N MET A 144 -1.64 3.81 10.33
CA MET A 144 -1.33 2.38 10.33
C MET A 144 -0.47 1.98 11.51
N GLU A 145 -0.73 0.79 12.02
CA GLU A 145 0.00 0.18 13.12
C GLU A 145 0.37 -1.25 12.76
N PHE A 146 1.62 -1.64 13.02
CA PHE A 146 2.12 -2.99 12.81
C PHE A 146 2.37 -3.57 14.19
N PRO A 147 1.46 -4.42 14.71
CA PRO A 147 1.60 -5.01 16.04
C PRO A 147 2.93 -5.76 16.19
N GLU A 148 3.30 -6.51 15.15
CA GLU A 148 4.57 -7.21 15.05
C GLU A 148 5.46 -6.50 14.02
N PRO A 149 6.62 -5.95 14.40
CA PRO A 149 7.48 -5.18 13.48
C PRO A 149 8.00 -5.97 12.27
N ASP A 150 8.06 -7.29 12.42
CA ASP A 150 8.55 -8.22 11.42
C ASP A 150 7.41 -8.78 10.55
N ASP A 151 6.14 -8.55 10.90
CA ASP A 151 4.99 -8.98 10.11
C ASP A 151 4.37 -7.79 9.39
N LEU A 152 4.78 -7.61 8.13
CA LEU A 152 4.28 -6.54 7.28
C LEU A 152 2.98 -6.93 6.55
N LEU A 153 2.56 -8.20 6.63
CA LEU A 153 1.35 -8.71 5.96
C LEU A 153 0.12 -8.65 6.87
N ASN A 154 0.32 -8.54 8.18
CA ASN A 154 -0.74 -8.35 9.17
C ASN A 154 -0.55 -7.02 9.89
N PHE A 155 -1.46 -6.08 9.64
CA PHE A 155 -1.39 -4.75 10.22
C PHE A 155 -2.78 -4.22 10.55
N LYS A 156 -2.82 -3.12 11.30
CA LYS A 156 -4.04 -2.41 11.64
C LYS A 156 -4.09 -1.06 10.96
N LEU A 157 -5.27 -0.69 10.49
CA LEU A 157 -5.61 0.64 10.02
C LEU A 157 -6.60 1.26 11.00
N ILE A 158 -6.25 2.43 11.53
CA ILE A 158 -7.13 3.24 12.36
C ILE A 158 -7.64 4.41 11.52
N ILE A 159 -8.95 4.53 11.39
CA ILE A 159 -9.62 5.65 10.73
C ILE A 159 -10.31 6.49 11.80
N SER A 160 -9.98 7.78 11.84
CA SER A 160 -10.60 8.78 12.70
C SER A 160 -11.21 9.90 11.86
N PRO A 161 -12.48 9.75 11.40
CA PRO A 161 -13.15 10.76 10.59
C PRO A 161 -13.23 12.10 11.32
N ASP A 162 -12.95 13.19 10.61
CA ASP A 162 -13.01 14.57 11.11
C ASP A 162 -14.24 15.34 10.60
N GLU A 163 -15.04 14.71 9.73
CA GLU A 163 -16.32 15.19 9.20
C GLU A 163 -17.35 14.03 9.06
N GLY A 164 -18.55 14.37 8.57
CA GLY A 164 -19.64 13.39 8.40
C GLY A 164 -20.27 12.90 9.71
N PHE A 165 -21.11 11.86 9.60
CA PHE A 165 -21.86 11.30 10.73
C PHE A 165 -20.94 10.77 11.84
N TYR A 166 -19.82 10.18 11.44
CA TYR A 166 -18.87 9.49 12.32
C TYR A 166 -17.73 10.39 12.81
N ARG A 167 -17.83 11.70 12.60
CA ARG A 167 -16.85 12.69 13.08
C ARG A 167 -16.53 12.49 14.56
N GLY A 168 -15.24 12.39 14.89
CA GLY A 168 -14.75 12.22 16.26
C GLY A 168 -14.74 10.77 16.75
N GLY A 169 -15.09 9.81 15.89
CA GLY A 169 -14.89 8.38 16.14
C GLY A 169 -13.46 7.92 15.89
N SER A 170 -13.17 6.70 16.33
CA SER A 170 -11.93 5.98 16.02
C SER A 170 -12.25 4.51 15.73
N PHE A 171 -12.02 4.10 14.49
CA PHE A 171 -12.41 2.78 13.98
C PHE A 171 -11.17 2.00 13.56
N THR A 172 -10.97 0.84 14.16
CA THR A 172 -9.81 -0.02 13.90
C THR A 172 -10.20 -1.14 12.94
N PHE A 173 -9.39 -1.34 11.91
CA PHE A 173 -9.53 -2.41 10.94
C PHE A 173 -8.27 -3.27 10.95
N SER A 174 -8.45 -4.60 11.00
CA SER A 174 -7.36 -5.54 10.76
C SER A 174 -7.25 -5.82 9.27
N PHE A 175 -6.01 -5.82 8.77
CA PHE A 175 -5.66 -6.21 7.41
C PHE A 175 -4.82 -7.48 7.48
N ARG A 176 -5.14 -8.43 6.61
CA ARG A 176 -4.36 -9.64 6.39
C ARG A 176 -4.15 -9.85 4.90
N VAL A 177 -2.94 -9.57 4.44
CA VAL A 177 -2.53 -9.76 3.05
C VAL A 177 -2.20 -11.24 2.84
N SER A 178 -2.86 -11.88 1.87
CA SER A 178 -2.61 -13.28 1.56
C SER A 178 -1.37 -13.46 0.67
N PRO A 179 -0.73 -14.64 0.65
CA PRO A 179 0.35 -14.95 -0.30
C PRO A 179 -0.06 -14.87 -1.78
N ASN A 180 -1.37 -14.83 -2.07
CA ASN A 180 -1.92 -14.74 -3.42
C ASN A 180 -2.15 -13.30 -3.89
N TYR A 181 -1.90 -12.29 -3.06
CA TYR A 181 -1.96 -10.89 -3.49
C TYR A 181 -0.99 -10.64 -4.67
N PRO A 182 -1.30 -9.71 -5.60
CA PRO A 182 -2.55 -8.97 -5.75
C PRO A 182 -3.64 -9.71 -6.54
N HIS A 183 -3.52 -11.02 -6.78
CA HIS A 183 -4.58 -11.78 -7.46
C HIS A 183 -5.83 -11.92 -6.59
N GLU A 184 -5.66 -12.02 -5.26
CA GLU A 184 -6.72 -11.92 -4.26
C GLU A 184 -6.59 -10.61 -3.46
N PRO A 185 -7.71 -9.99 -3.05
CA PRO A 185 -7.66 -8.83 -2.17
C PRO A 185 -7.18 -9.22 -0.76
N PRO A 186 -6.62 -8.27 0.01
CA PRO A 186 -6.41 -8.45 1.44
C PRO A 186 -7.73 -8.73 2.16
N LYS A 187 -7.69 -9.56 3.21
CA LYS A 187 -8.82 -9.73 4.11
C LYS A 187 -8.85 -8.55 5.08
N VAL A 188 -10.00 -7.88 5.17
CA VAL A 188 -10.21 -6.74 6.05
C VAL A 188 -11.38 -7.00 6.98
N LYS A 189 -11.20 -6.76 8.28
CA LYS A 189 -12.28 -6.77 9.28
C LYS A 189 -12.25 -5.52 10.15
N CYS A 190 -13.42 -4.96 10.45
CA CYS A 190 -13.58 -3.94 11.47
C CYS A 190 -13.50 -4.60 12.85
N GLU A 191 -12.57 -4.17 13.69
CA GLU A 191 -12.47 -4.60 15.08
C GLU A 191 -13.32 -3.74 16.02
N THR A 192 -13.69 -2.54 15.59
CA THR A 192 -14.55 -1.63 16.35
C THR A 192 -16.01 -1.91 16.06
N MET A 193 -16.79 -2.25 17.09
CA MET A 193 -18.25 -2.37 16.95
C MET A 193 -18.84 -1.00 16.60
N VAL A 194 -19.56 -0.91 15.48
CA VAL A 194 -20.06 0.36 14.95
C VAL A 194 -21.45 0.20 14.32
N TYR A 195 -22.32 1.17 14.55
CA TYR A 195 -23.61 1.25 13.88
C TYR A 195 -23.41 1.85 12.48
N HIS A 196 -23.30 1.00 11.46
CA HIS A 196 -22.98 1.40 10.09
C HIS A 196 -23.69 0.51 9.04
N PRO A 197 -24.27 1.05 7.95
CA PRO A 197 -24.95 0.26 6.91
C PRO A 197 -24.10 -0.87 6.31
N ASN A 198 -22.83 -0.59 6.00
CA ASN A 198 -21.91 -1.50 5.32
C ASN A 198 -21.00 -2.32 6.25
N ILE A 199 -21.21 -2.32 7.57
CA ILE A 199 -20.42 -3.10 8.54
C ILE A 199 -21.38 -3.84 9.46
N ASP A 200 -21.24 -5.15 9.59
CA ASP A 200 -22.04 -5.94 10.55
C ASP A 200 -21.39 -6.01 11.95
N LEU A 201 -22.09 -6.65 12.88
CA LEU A 201 -21.65 -6.75 14.27
C LEU A 201 -20.45 -7.70 14.44
N GLU A 202 -20.22 -8.59 13.47
CA GLU A 202 -19.08 -9.51 13.39
C GLU A 202 -17.84 -8.87 12.71
N GLY A 203 -17.95 -7.59 12.34
CA GLY A 203 -16.89 -6.79 11.77
C GLY A 203 -16.63 -7.04 10.28
N ASN A 204 -17.50 -7.76 9.58
CA ASN A 204 -17.38 -7.92 8.14
C ASN A 204 -17.72 -6.59 7.46
N VAL A 205 -16.99 -6.27 6.41
CA VAL A 205 -17.13 -5.02 5.66
C VAL A 205 -17.68 -5.32 4.27
N CYS A 206 -18.68 -4.55 3.84
CA CYS A 206 -19.16 -4.51 2.47
C CYS A 206 -18.50 -3.34 1.74
N LEU A 207 -17.41 -3.64 1.04
CA LEU A 207 -16.71 -2.74 0.15
C LEU A 207 -16.45 -3.53 -1.14
N ASN A 208 -17.04 -3.09 -2.26
CA ASN A 208 -17.01 -3.77 -3.55
C ASN A 208 -15.60 -4.18 -4.00
N ILE A 209 -14.60 -3.30 -3.81
CA ILE A 209 -13.21 -3.59 -4.18
C ILE A 209 -12.53 -4.64 -3.30
N LEU A 210 -13.15 -5.10 -2.21
CA LEU A 210 -12.68 -6.26 -1.44
C LEU A 210 -13.28 -7.59 -1.94
N ARG A 211 -14.11 -7.54 -2.99
CA ARG A 211 -14.90 -8.67 -3.49
C ARG A 211 -14.91 -8.67 -5.03
N GLU A 212 -16.08 -8.48 -5.65
CA GLU A 212 -16.30 -8.59 -7.09
C GLU A 212 -15.54 -7.56 -7.94
N ASP A 213 -15.28 -6.37 -7.38
CA ASP A 213 -14.59 -5.30 -8.10
C ASP A 213 -13.08 -5.29 -7.86
N TRP A 214 -12.54 -6.26 -7.11
CA TRP A 214 -11.10 -6.39 -6.92
C TRP A 214 -10.41 -6.66 -8.26
N LYS A 215 -9.35 -5.90 -8.53
CA LYS A 215 -8.47 -6.09 -9.68
C LYS A 215 -7.03 -6.00 -9.21
N PRO A 216 -6.09 -6.80 -9.75
CA PRO A 216 -4.68 -6.76 -9.34
C PRO A 216 -3.96 -5.41 -9.54
N VAL A 217 -4.61 -4.45 -10.19
CA VAL A 217 -4.14 -3.07 -10.34
C VAL A 217 -4.49 -2.18 -9.15
N LEU A 218 -5.44 -2.61 -8.32
CA LEU A 218 -5.82 -1.92 -7.08
C LEU A 218 -4.79 -2.20 -5.99
N THR A 219 -4.73 -1.25 -5.05
CA THR A 219 -3.69 -1.20 -4.02
C THR A 219 -4.29 -1.17 -2.63
N ILE A 220 -3.46 -1.37 -1.59
CA ILE A 220 -3.85 -1.13 -0.21
C ILE A 220 -4.30 0.32 -0.01
N ASN A 221 -3.65 1.29 -0.68
CA ASN A 221 -4.13 2.68 -0.70
C ASN A 221 -5.59 2.76 -1.20
N SER A 222 -5.92 2.10 -2.31
CA SER A 222 -7.29 2.08 -2.85
C SER A 222 -8.30 1.58 -1.80
N ILE A 223 -7.94 0.55 -1.03
CA ILE A 223 -8.76 0.01 0.04
C ILE A 223 -8.89 1.02 1.19
N VAL A 224 -7.79 1.66 1.63
CA VAL A 224 -7.81 2.69 2.68
C VAL A 224 -8.76 3.83 2.32
N TYR A 225 -8.69 4.34 1.08
CA TYR A 225 -9.59 5.38 0.59
C TYR A 225 -11.05 4.88 0.51
N GLY A 226 -11.28 3.64 0.07
CA GLY A 226 -12.61 3.03 0.05
C GLY A 226 -13.22 2.92 1.45
N LEU A 227 -12.45 2.45 2.43
CA LEU A 227 -12.89 2.37 3.84
C LEU A 227 -13.17 3.76 4.43
N GLN A 228 -12.30 4.74 4.18
CA GLN A 228 -12.54 6.11 4.62
C GLN A 228 -13.83 6.67 4.02
N TYR A 229 -14.06 6.42 2.73
CA TYR A 229 -15.24 6.89 2.02
C TYR A 229 -16.53 6.32 2.59
N LEU A 230 -16.56 5.07 3.07
CA LEU A 230 -17.73 4.50 3.74
C LEU A 230 -18.17 5.33 4.95
N PHE A 231 -17.23 5.92 5.71
CA PHE A 231 -17.57 6.81 6.83
C PHE A 231 -18.02 8.22 6.41
N LEU A 232 -17.68 8.65 5.20
CA LEU A 232 -18.11 9.95 4.66
C LEU A 232 -19.51 9.82 4.03
N GLU A 233 -19.69 8.82 3.18
CA GLU A 233 -20.92 8.54 2.44
C GLU A 233 -21.29 7.05 2.57
N PRO A 234 -21.97 6.67 3.66
CA PRO A 234 -22.43 5.29 3.84
C PRO A 234 -23.37 4.88 2.72
N ASN A 235 -23.18 3.68 2.19
CA ASN A 235 -23.97 3.18 1.08
C ASN A 235 -25.16 2.34 1.60
N PRO A 236 -26.42 2.77 1.39
CA PRO A 236 -27.57 1.97 1.79
C PRO A 236 -27.91 0.87 0.77
N GLU A 237 -27.27 0.85 -0.41
CA GLU A 237 -27.39 -0.24 -1.38
C GLU A 237 -26.54 -1.44 -0.93
N ASP A 238 -27.13 -2.64 -0.94
CA ASP A 238 -26.55 -3.89 -0.44
C ASP A 238 -25.94 -3.82 0.99
N PRO A 239 -26.73 -3.41 2.00
CA PRO A 239 -26.23 -3.21 3.35
C PRO A 239 -26.07 -4.53 4.11
N LEU A 240 -25.06 -4.59 4.98
CA LEU A 240 -24.93 -5.67 5.96
C LEU A 240 -25.81 -5.42 7.19
N ASN A 241 -25.97 -4.15 7.56
CA ASN A 241 -26.89 -3.71 8.60
C ASN A 241 -28.12 -3.04 7.96
N LYS A 242 -29.16 -3.84 7.71
CA LYS A 242 -30.39 -3.40 7.06
C LYS A 242 -31.12 -2.31 7.83
N GLU A 243 -31.16 -2.40 9.16
CA GLU A 243 -31.79 -1.39 10.01
C GLU A 243 -31.09 -0.03 9.89
N ALA A 244 -29.75 -0.01 9.91
CA ALA A 244 -28.98 1.21 9.73
C ALA A 244 -29.20 1.83 8.34
N ALA A 245 -29.27 1.02 7.29
CA ALA A 245 -29.53 1.48 5.93
C ALA A 245 -30.95 2.06 5.77
N GLU A 246 -31.96 1.38 6.30
CA GLU A 246 -33.35 1.84 6.26
C GLU A 246 -33.51 3.19 6.97
N VAL A 247 -32.92 3.34 8.16
CA VAL A 247 -32.96 4.62 8.89
C VAL A 247 -32.22 5.72 8.12
N LEU A 248 -31.09 5.41 7.48
CA LEU A 248 -30.36 6.38 6.65
C LEU A 248 -31.21 6.88 5.47
N GLN A 249 -31.91 5.98 4.77
CA GLN A 249 -32.76 6.33 3.62
C GLN A 249 -34.01 7.11 4.05
N ASN A 250 -34.66 6.69 5.13
CA ASN A 250 -35.97 7.22 5.53
C ASN A 250 -35.87 8.45 6.45
N ASN A 251 -34.84 8.52 7.31
CA ASN A 251 -34.70 9.59 8.29
C ASN A 251 -33.23 9.85 8.64
N ARG A 252 -32.57 10.64 7.80
CA ARG A 252 -31.16 11.04 7.94
C ARG A 252 -30.82 11.64 9.33
N ARG A 253 -31.75 12.40 9.94
CA ARG A 253 -31.55 13.00 11.26
C ARG A 253 -31.56 11.95 12.38
N LEU A 254 -32.48 10.98 12.30
CA LEU A 254 -32.52 9.86 13.24
C LEU A 254 -31.28 8.98 13.08
N PHE A 255 -30.82 8.76 11.84
CA PHE A 255 -29.56 8.05 11.59
C PHE A 255 -28.39 8.72 12.30
N GLU A 256 -28.23 10.05 12.15
CA GLU A 256 -27.19 10.80 12.85
C GLU A 256 -27.29 10.67 14.37
N GLN A 257 -28.50 10.77 14.95
CA GLN A 257 -28.71 10.59 16.39
C GLN A 257 -28.32 9.18 16.86
N ASN A 258 -28.68 8.15 16.09
CA ASN A 258 -28.32 6.77 16.39
C ASN A 258 -26.81 6.55 16.33
N VAL A 259 -26.14 7.06 15.29
CA VAL A 259 -24.67 7.02 15.18
C VAL A 259 -24.03 7.67 16.42
N ARG A 260 -24.48 8.87 16.80
CA ARG A 260 -23.96 9.57 17.98
C ARG A 260 -24.19 8.81 19.27
N LYS A 261 -25.37 8.21 19.44
CA LYS A 261 -25.71 7.42 20.63
C LYS A 261 -24.87 6.14 20.71
N ALA A 262 -24.72 5.42 19.60
CA ALA A 262 -23.90 4.22 19.51
C ALA A 262 -22.43 4.53 19.82
N MET A 263 -21.85 5.55 19.17
CA MET A 263 -20.44 5.93 19.37
C MET A 263 -20.10 6.34 20.81
N ASN A 264 -21.08 6.88 21.56
CA ASN A 264 -20.90 7.23 22.97
C ASN A 264 -20.93 6.03 23.93
N GLY A 265 -21.28 4.83 23.45
CA GLY A 265 -21.45 3.63 24.27
C GLY A 265 -22.89 3.47 24.73
N GLY A 266 -23.81 3.09 23.83
CA GLY A 266 -25.23 3.06 24.12
C GLY A 266 -26.04 2.08 23.26
N TYR A 267 -27.33 1.98 23.56
CA TYR A 267 -28.25 1.05 22.90
C TYR A 267 -28.93 1.66 21.68
N ILE A 268 -28.94 0.92 20.57
CA ILE A 268 -29.82 1.13 19.42
C ILE A 268 -30.72 -0.10 19.30
N GLY A 269 -32.01 0.08 19.51
CA GLY A 269 -32.92 -1.05 19.71
C GLY A 269 -32.48 -1.90 20.91
N SER A 270 -32.27 -3.19 20.71
CA SER A 270 -31.75 -4.14 21.70
C SER A 270 -30.23 -4.31 21.68
N THR A 271 -29.53 -3.72 20.72
CA THR A 271 -28.09 -3.89 20.54
C THR A 271 -27.32 -2.82 21.31
N CYS A 272 -26.42 -3.25 22.19
CA CYS A 272 -25.49 -2.37 22.89
C CYS A 272 -24.23 -2.16 22.03
N PHE A 273 -23.84 -0.92 21.79
CA PHE A 273 -22.59 -0.57 21.11
C PHE A 273 -21.56 -0.09 22.13
N GLU A 274 -20.32 -0.54 22.00
CA GLU A 274 -19.20 -0.04 22.80
C GLU A 274 -18.82 1.39 22.40
N ARG A 275 -18.28 2.16 23.35
CA ARG A 275 -17.82 3.52 23.10
C ARG A 275 -16.61 3.50 22.16
N CYS A 276 -16.68 4.24 21.05
CA CYS A 276 -15.63 4.30 20.03
C CYS A 276 -15.24 5.74 19.63
N LEU A 277 -15.33 6.69 20.57
CA LEU A 277 -14.83 8.05 20.38
C LEU A 277 -13.30 8.14 20.50
N LYS A 278 -12.70 9.03 19.72
CA LYS A 278 -11.26 9.36 19.73
C LYS A 278 -10.84 10.10 21.01
#